data_AF-A0A6B2G9W6-F1
#
_entry.id   AF-A0A6B2G9W6-F1
#
_cell.length_a   1.000
_cell.length_b   1.000
_cell.length_c   1.000
_cell.angle_alpha   90.00
_cell.angle_beta   90.00
_cell.angle_gamma   90.00
#
_symmetry.space_group_name_H-M   'P 1'
#
loop_
_entity.id
_entity.type
_entity.pdbx_description
1 polymer ?
#
loop_
_entity_poly.entity_id
_entity_poly.type
_entity_poly.pdbx_seq_one_letter_code
_entity_poly.pdbx_strand_id
1 'polypeptide(L)'
;MEVIKGYEDSDDSTEFKSSKCTNLLINLYESAPEIELTQINERKRFLMDPSDKVMLYNPKYEELYAPVVGPANPFKNSEQKKPRNMYNGYVQPANVNDAMFDDQRLTFHTYGYAVDPTVDKPLVPIGDIDASASHGRKHCVIYSDRSVTEMKPKPVKRTRKVEPRGTPDD
;
A
#
# COMPACT_ATOMS: atom_id res chain seq x y z
N MET A 1 -26.69 62.52 -55.97
CA MET A 1 -25.76 63.06 -54.95
C MET A 1 -26.59 63.10 -53.67
N GLU A 2 -26.28 62.44 -52.54
CA GLU A 2 -25.03 62.10 -51.86
C GLU A 2 -25.26 60.80 -51.05
N VAL A 3 -24.57 59.69 -51.33
CA VAL A 3 -23.42 59.12 -50.59
C VAL A 3 -23.61 59.03 -49.06
N ILE A 4 -24.00 57.84 -48.58
CA ILE A 4 -23.84 57.40 -47.18
C ILE A 4 -22.36 57.03 -46.98
N LYS A 5 -21.69 57.65 -45.99
CA LYS A 5 -20.30 57.38 -45.57
C LYS A 5 -20.20 57.33 -44.04
N GLY A 6 -19.51 56.30 -43.54
CA GLY A 6 -19.06 56.07 -42.15
C GLY A 6 -20.02 55.21 -41.33
N TYR A 7 -19.73 53.99 -40.86
CA TYR A 7 -18.49 53.25 -40.60
C TYR A 7 -17.43 54.03 -39.81
N GLU A 8 -17.59 54.07 -38.49
CA GLU A 8 -16.47 54.12 -37.54
C GLU A 8 -16.74 53.11 -36.41
N ASP A 9 -15.87 52.11 -36.37
CA ASP A 9 -15.73 51.03 -35.39
C ASP A 9 -14.78 51.58 -34.32
N SER A 10 -15.16 51.59 -33.05
CA SER A 10 -14.35 52.17 -31.96
C SER A 10 -14.05 51.10 -30.92
N ASP A 11 -13.04 50.28 -31.23
CA ASP A 11 -12.26 49.50 -30.27
C ASP A 11 -11.54 50.46 -29.30
N ASP A 12 -11.94 50.48 -28.02
CA ASP A 12 -11.18 51.18 -26.97
C ASP A 12 -10.55 50.14 -26.04
N SER A 13 -9.31 49.78 -26.36
CA SER A 13 -8.45 48.92 -25.54
C SER A 13 -7.72 49.77 -24.51
N THR A 14 -8.10 49.62 -23.23
CA THR A 14 -7.40 50.30 -22.13
C THR A 14 -6.14 49.50 -21.74
N GLU A 15 -4.98 50.00 -22.17
CA GLU A 15 -3.66 49.55 -21.71
C GLU A 15 -3.44 49.90 -20.22
N PHE A 16 -3.46 48.89 -19.34
CA PHE A 16 -2.97 49.05 -17.96
C PHE A 16 -1.45 48.87 -17.91
N LYS A 17 -0.72 49.99 -17.82
CA LYS A 17 0.72 50.02 -17.59
C LYS A 17 1.04 49.51 -16.17
N SER A 18 1.75 48.38 -16.08
CA SER A 18 2.23 47.80 -14.83
C SER A 18 3.30 48.69 -14.17
N SER A 19 2.89 49.46 -13.17
CA SER A 19 3.79 50.12 -12.22
C SER A 19 4.27 49.09 -11.19
N LYS A 20 5.58 48.85 -11.16
CA LYS A 20 6.25 48.02 -10.16
C LYS A 20 6.07 48.66 -8.78
N CYS A 21 5.25 48.06 -7.92
CA CYS A 21 5.16 48.40 -6.51
C CYS A 21 5.83 47.31 -5.66
N THR A 22 6.71 47.78 -4.79
CA THR A 22 7.62 47.04 -3.92
C THR A 22 6.91 46.15 -2.92
N ASN A 23 7.52 44.98 -2.67
CA ASN A 23 7.20 43.99 -1.65
C ASN A 23 6.60 44.58 -0.36
N LEU A 24 5.32 44.30 -0.14
CA LEU A 24 4.72 44.28 1.18
C LEU A 24 4.18 42.87 1.39
N LEU A 25 4.52 42.29 2.54
CA LEU A 25 4.00 41.03 3.05
C LEU A 25 2.48 41.15 3.20
N ILE A 26 1.76 40.86 2.14
CA ILE A 26 0.32 40.63 2.18
C ILE A 26 0.16 39.13 2.00
N ASN A 27 0.02 38.40 3.11
CA ASN A 27 -0.80 37.18 3.08
C ASN A 27 -2.24 37.66 2.86
N LEU A 28 -2.50 38.16 1.66
CA LEU A 28 -3.82 38.49 1.17
C LEU A 28 -4.50 37.15 1.08
N TYR A 29 -5.64 37.01 1.73
CA TYR A 29 -6.51 35.86 1.52
C TYR A 29 -6.82 35.80 0.02
N GLU A 30 -6.06 34.95 -0.67
CA GLU A 30 -6.11 34.75 -2.11
C GLU A 30 -7.42 34.03 -2.39
N SER A 31 -8.46 34.80 -2.72
CA SER A 31 -9.81 34.25 -2.99
C SER A 31 -9.81 33.26 -4.17
N ALA A 32 -8.78 33.34 -5.02
CA ALA A 32 -8.61 32.47 -6.18
C ALA A 32 -7.11 32.17 -6.37
N PRO A 33 -6.57 31.11 -5.74
CA PRO A 33 -5.19 30.70 -5.99
C PRO A 33 -5.02 30.38 -7.48
N GLU A 34 -3.84 30.70 -8.03
CA GLU A 34 -3.49 30.33 -9.40
C GLU A 34 -3.42 28.80 -9.53
N ILE A 35 -4.45 28.22 -10.14
CA ILE A 35 -4.56 26.77 -10.34
C ILE A 35 -3.85 26.44 -11.65
N GLU A 36 -2.62 25.93 -11.58
CA GLU A 36 -1.95 25.35 -12.75
C GLU A 36 -2.71 24.09 -13.21
N LEU A 37 -3.51 24.24 -14.28
CA LEU A 37 -4.35 23.18 -14.85
C LEU A 37 -3.54 22.03 -15.49
N THR A 38 -2.30 22.31 -15.89
CA THR A 38 -1.36 21.34 -16.49
C THR A 38 -0.84 20.32 -15.48
N GLN A 39 -0.66 20.74 -14.23
CA GLN A 39 -0.20 19.85 -13.16
C GLN A 39 -1.23 18.78 -12.79
N ILE A 40 -2.51 18.91 -13.15
CA ILE A 40 -3.50 17.88 -12.84
C ILE A 40 -3.23 16.59 -13.64
N ASN A 41 -2.79 16.72 -14.90
CA ASN A 41 -2.41 15.57 -15.73
C ASN A 41 -1.02 15.03 -15.35
N GLU A 42 -0.11 15.87 -14.88
CA GLU A 42 1.22 15.43 -14.42
C GLU A 42 1.18 14.83 -13.01
N ARG A 43 0.39 15.39 -12.08
CA ARG A 43 0.12 14.81 -10.75
C ARG A 43 -0.57 13.45 -10.88
N LYS A 44 -1.44 13.25 -11.86
CA LYS A 44 -1.97 11.91 -12.21
C LYS A 44 -0.87 10.92 -12.62
N ARG A 45 0.29 11.38 -13.12
CA ARG A 45 1.43 10.48 -13.40
C ARG A 45 2.16 10.03 -12.12
N PHE A 46 2.01 10.76 -11.02
CA PHE A 46 2.66 10.45 -9.73
C PHE A 46 1.71 9.83 -8.71
N LEU A 47 0.40 10.05 -8.84
CA LEU A 47 -0.63 9.40 -8.02
C LEU A 47 -0.93 8.01 -8.58
N MET A 48 -0.86 7.01 -7.71
CA MET A 48 -1.08 5.61 -8.09
C MET A 48 -2.56 5.27 -8.11
N ASP A 49 -2.94 4.44 -9.07
CA ASP A 49 -4.32 3.97 -9.13
C ASP A 49 -4.58 2.97 -7.98
N PRO A 50 -5.64 3.16 -7.19
CA PRO A 50 -5.92 2.34 -6.01
C PRO A 50 -6.32 0.89 -6.35
N SER A 51 -6.56 0.60 -7.63
CA SER A 51 -6.90 -0.75 -8.10
C SER A 51 -5.67 -1.56 -8.53
N ASP A 52 -4.52 -0.90 -8.71
CA ASP A 52 -3.31 -1.54 -9.17
C ASP A 52 -2.66 -2.33 -8.04
N LYS A 53 -2.19 -3.55 -8.36
CA LYS A 53 -1.58 -4.48 -7.40
C LYS A 53 -0.06 -4.59 -7.56
N VAL A 54 0.48 -4.12 -8.67
CA VAL A 54 1.89 -4.27 -9.03
C VAL A 54 2.45 -2.90 -9.35
N MET A 55 3.56 -2.58 -8.71
CA MET A 55 4.26 -1.31 -8.86
C MET A 55 5.48 -1.49 -9.75
N LEU A 56 5.65 -0.60 -10.74
CA LEU A 56 6.78 -0.62 -11.67
C LEU A 56 7.97 0.24 -11.21
N TYR A 57 7.75 1.10 -10.21
CA TYR A 57 8.76 1.96 -9.60
C TYR A 57 8.53 2.00 -8.09
N ASN A 58 9.46 2.63 -7.36
CA ASN A 58 9.36 2.83 -5.92
C ASN A 58 8.72 4.21 -5.63
N PRO A 59 7.41 4.28 -5.35
CA PRO A 59 6.73 5.54 -5.05
C PRO A 59 7.12 6.08 -3.67
N LYS A 60 6.81 7.35 -3.43
CA LYS A 60 6.93 7.94 -2.09
C LYS A 60 5.78 7.48 -1.20
N TYR A 61 6.00 7.52 0.12
CA TYR A 61 4.98 7.18 1.11
C TYR A 61 3.69 8.00 0.92
N GLU A 62 3.83 9.32 0.73
CA GLU A 62 2.71 10.25 0.55
C GLU A 62 1.85 9.93 -0.68
N GLU A 63 2.45 9.34 -1.72
CA GLU A 63 1.75 8.98 -2.96
C GLU A 63 1.02 7.63 -2.82
N LEU A 64 1.65 6.65 -2.16
CA LEU A 64 1.08 5.29 -2.00
C LEU A 64 -0.05 5.26 -0.96
N TYR A 65 0.12 5.97 0.16
CA TYR A 65 -0.83 5.98 1.27
C TYR A 65 -1.81 7.16 1.22
N ALA A 66 -1.84 7.92 0.12
CA ALA A 66 -2.83 8.96 -0.09
C ALA A 66 -4.26 8.38 -0.01
N PRO A 67 -5.19 9.01 0.73
CA PRO A 67 -6.57 8.54 0.79
C PRO A 67 -7.29 8.77 -0.55
N VAL A 68 -8.18 7.84 -0.91
CA VAL A 68 -9.05 8.00 -2.08
C VAL A 68 -10.04 9.15 -1.85
N VAL A 69 -10.01 10.14 -2.73
CA VAL A 69 -10.86 11.33 -2.64
C VAL A 69 -12.25 11.04 -3.18
N GLY A 70 -13.30 11.48 -2.46
CA GLY A 70 -14.69 11.42 -2.88
C GLY A 70 -15.59 10.65 -1.90
N PRO A 71 -16.92 10.79 -2.02
CA PRO A 71 -17.86 10.08 -1.15
C PRO A 71 -17.85 8.57 -1.43
N ALA A 72 -17.99 7.77 -0.37
CA ALA A 72 -18.12 6.33 -0.52
C ALA A 72 -19.46 5.96 -1.16
N ASN A 73 -19.46 4.95 -2.05
CA ASN A 73 -20.68 4.47 -2.69
C ASN A 73 -21.68 3.94 -1.64
N PRO A 74 -22.89 4.52 -1.54
CA PRO A 74 -23.88 4.13 -0.53
C PRO A 74 -24.55 2.79 -0.85
N PHE A 75 -24.57 2.34 -2.10
CA PHE A 75 -25.26 1.11 -2.53
C PHE A 75 -24.44 -0.17 -2.32
N LYS A 76 -23.21 -0.06 -1.79
CA LYS A 76 -22.39 -1.23 -1.46
C LYS A 76 -22.74 -1.72 -0.05
N ASN A 77 -23.00 -3.02 0.08
CA ASN A 77 -23.13 -3.66 1.39
C ASN A 77 -21.77 -3.62 2.15
N SER A 78 -21.80 -3.78 3.47
CA SER A 78 -20.61 -3.85 4.33
C SER A 78 -19.57 -4.86 3.82
N GLU A 79 -20.02 -6.01 3.32
CA GLU A 79 -19.16 -7.05 2.76
C GLU A 79 -18.54 -6.64 1.41
N GLN A 80 -19.30 -5.94 0.55
CA GLN A 80 -18.82 -5.44 -0.74
C GLN A 80 -17.85 -4.26 -0.60
N LYS A 81 -17.88 -3.55 0.53
CA LYS A 81 -16.93 -2.47 0.84
C LYS A 81 -15.58 -3.00 1.30
N LYS A 82 -15.50 -4.23 1.81
CA LYS A 82 -14.26 -4.82 2.30
C LYS A 82 -13.35 -5.24 1.13
N PRO A 83 -12.03 -5.02 1.23
CA PRO A 83 -11.09 -5.54 0.25
C PRO A 83 -11.10 -7.07 0.31
N ARG A 84 -11.33 -7.73 -0.82
CA ARG A 84 -11.42 -9.19 -0.89
C ARG A 84 -10.86 -9.74 -2.20
N ASN A 85 -10.19 -10.89 -2.11
CA ASN A 85 -9.72 -11.66 -3.26
C ASN A 85 -10.63 -12.85 -3.56
N MET A 86 -11.27 -13.40 -2.52
CA MET A 86 -12.29 -14.44 -2.58
C MET A 86 -13.61 -13.89 -2.04
N TYR A 87 -14.72 -14.60 -2.26
CA TYR A 87 -16.04 -14.14 -1.81
C TYR A 87 -16.07 -13.77 -0.31
N ASN A 88 -15.49 -14.63 0.53
CA ASN A 88 -15.50 -14.50 2.00
C ASN A 88 -14.40 -13.60 2.57
N GLY A 89 -13.46 -13.09 1.76
CA GLY A 89 -12.38 -12.24 2.28
C GLY A 89 -11.09 -12.26 1.49
N TYR A 90 -10.00 -11.92 2.17
CA TYR A 90 -8.67 -11.78 1.59
C TYR A 90 -7.76 -12.90 2.09
N VAL A 91 -7.10 -13.59 1.16
CA VAL A 91 -6.10 -14.64 1.47
C VAL A 91 -4.78 -14.27 0.80
N GLN A 92 -3.72 -14.21 1.59
CA GLN A 92 -2.33 -14.01 1.13
C GLN A 92 -1.46 -15.15 1.67
N PRO A 93 -0.45 -15.60 0.90
CA PRO A 93 0.58 -16.44 1.45
C PRO A 93 1.35 -15.65 2.53
N ALA A 94 1.40 -16.21 3.73
CA ALA A 94 2.16 -15.65 4.84
C ALA A 94 3.28 -16.63 5.22
N ASN A 95 4.46 -16.08 5.51
CA ASN A 95 5.61 -16.85 5.96
C ASN A 95 5.72 -16.70 7.48
N VAL A 96 5.24 -17.71 8.22
CA VAL A 96 5.31 -17.78 9.68
C VAL A 96 6.21 -18.95 10.06
N ASN A 97 6.92 -18.85 11.17
CA ASN A 97 7.71 -19.98 11.69
C ASN A 97 6.76 -21.08 12.20
N ASP A 98 6.94 -22.31 11.71
CA ASP A 98 6.13 -23.49 12.06
C ASP A 98 6.03 -23.69 13.58
N ALA A 99 7.16 -23.56 14.29
CA ALA A 99 7.20 -23.71 15.74
C ALA A 99 6.33 -22.66 16.44
N MET A 100 6.44 -21.39 16.03
CA MET A 100 5.66 -20.30 16.63
C MET A 100 4.16 -20.47 16.33
N PHE A 101 3.82 -20.93 15.12
CA PHE A 101 2.43 -21.18 14.77
C PHE A 101 1.82 -22.31 15.61
N ASP A 102 2.52 -23.44 15.71
CA ASP A 102 2.04 -24.58 16.49
C ASP A 102 1.95 -24.24 17.99
N ASP A 103 2.93 -23.49 18.53
CA ASP A 103 2.91 -23.04 19.92
C ASP A 103 1.68 -22.17 20.21
N GLN A 104 1.36 -21.20 19.35
CA GLN A 104 0.17 -20.36 19.52
C GLN A 104 -1.13 -21.14 19.32
N ARG A 105 -1.17 -22.08 18.35
CA ARG A 105 -2.33 -22.95 18.12
C ARG A 105 -2.62 -23.83 19.33
N LEU A 106 -1.60 -24.44 19.91
CA LEU A 106 -1.72 -25.30 21.08
C LEU A 106 -2.10 -24.49 22.32
N THR A 107 -1.50 -23.31 22.51
CA THR A 107 -1.85 -22.39 23.61
C THR A 107 -3.33 -22.01 23.55
N PHE A 108 -3.85 -21.68 22.36
CA PHE A 108 -5.27 -21.39 22.20
C PHE A 108 -6.16 -22.60 22.53
N HIS A 109 -5.78 -23.78 22.06
CA HIS A 109 -6.56 -25.00 22.31
C HIS A 109 -6.53 -25.44 23.79
N THR A 110 -5.43 -25.22 24.50
CA THR A 110 -5.28 -25.65 25.90
C THR A 110 -5.79 -24.60 26.89
N TYR A 111 -5.45 -23.33 26.68
CA TYR A 111 -5.73 -22.24 27.63
C TYR A 111 -6.78 -21.24 27.16
N GLY A 112 -7.25 -21.34 25.91
CA GLY A 112 -8.28 -20.45 25.37
C GLY A 112 -7.79 -19.06 24.96
N TYR A 113 -6.47 -18.81 24.94
CA TYR A 113 -5.89 -17.55 24.48
C TYR A 113 -4.67 -17.75 23.57
N ALA A 114 -4.41 -16.78 22.69
CA ALA A 114 -3.22 -16.71 21.84
C ALA A 114 -2.92 -15.27 21.43
N VAL A 115 -1.76 -15.03 20.82
CA VAL A 115 -1.41 -13.71 20.27
C VAL A 115 -2.14 -13.45 18.94
N ASP A 116 -2.63 -12.22 18.71
CA ASP A 116 -3.19 -11.81 17.42
C ASP A 116 -2.15 -11.90 16.28
N PRO A 117 -2.39 -12.71 15.22
CA PRO A 117 -1.49 -12.77 14.07
C PRO A 117 -1.66 -11.60 13.08
N THR A 118 -2.53 -10.63 13.34
CA THR A 118 -2.78 -9.47 12.46
C THR A 118 -1.56 -8.54 12.37
N VAL A 119 -1.10 -8.23 11.15
CA VAL A 119 0.12 -7.43 10.91
C VAL A 119 0.00 -5.97 11.34
N ASP A 120 -1.17 -5.34 11.12
CA ASP A 120 -1.37 -3.90 11.36
C ASP A 120 -1.68 -3.56 12.83
N LYS A 121 -1.89 -4.58 13.66
CA LYS A 121 -2.30 -4.42 15.05
C LYS A 121 -1.13 -4.71 15.99
N PRO A 122 -1.05 -4.03 17.15
CA PRO A 122 -0.07 -4.37 18.16
C PRO A 122 -0.32 -5.81 18.67
N LEU A 123 0.73 -6.46 19.18
CA LEU A 123 0.65 -7.81 19.79
C LEU A 123 -0.28 -7.77 21.02
N VAL A 124 -1.55 -8.05 20.80
CA VAL A 124 -2.59 -8.15 21.81
C VAL A 124 -3.06 -9.60 21.89
N PRO A 125 -3.21 -10.19 23.10
CA PRO A 125 -3.79 -11.52 23.22
C PRO A 125 -5.27 -11.49 22.84
N ILE A 126 -5.69 -12.51 22.08
CA ILE A 126 -7.07 -12.78 21.69
C ILE A 126 -7.55 -14.03 22.43
N GLY A 127 -8.84 -14.07 22.76
CA GLY A 127 -9.49 -15.17 23.46
C GLY A 127 -9.77 -14.79 24.91
N ASP A 128 -9.46 -15.69 25.83
CA ASP A 128 -9.61 -15.46 27.26
C ASP A 128 -8.44 -14.61 27.82
N ILE A 129 -8.70 -13.32 27.96
CA ILE A 129 -7.71 -12.34 28.40
C ILE A 129 -7.37 -12.54 29.89
N ASP A 130 -8.32 -12.99 30.70
CA ASP A 130 -8.13 -13.21 32.14
C ASP A 130 -7.26 -14.45 32.38
N ALA A 131 -7.47 -15.50 31.60
CA ALA A 131 -6.57 -16.66 31.55
C ALA A 131 -5.16 -16.24 31.12
N SER A 132 -5.01 -15.33 30.15
CA SER A 132 -3.70 -14.84 29.72
C SER A 132 -2.96 -14.07 30.82
N ALA A 133 -3.69 -13.22 31.57
CA ALA A 133 -3.14 -12.44 32.67
C ALA A 133 -2.70 -13.33 33.84
N SER A 134 -3.53 -14.31 34.22
CA SER A 134 -3.23 -15.23 35.32
C SER A 134 -2.03 -16.15 35.04
N HIS A 135 -1.92 -16.66 33.81
CA HIS A 135 -0.79 -17.52 33.41
C HIS A 135 0.48 -16.73 33.05
N GLY A 136 0.42 -15.39 33.04
CA GLY A 136 1.57 -14.53 32.74
C GLY A 136 2.04 -14.64 31.30
N ARG A 137 1.12 -14.80 30.33
CA ARG A 137 1.42 -14.97 28.89
C ARG A 137 2.34 -16.15 28.55
N LYS A 138 2.33 -17.19 29.37
CA LYS A 138 3.01 -18.45 29.04
C LYS A 138 2.35 -19.10 27.82
N HIS A 139 3.13 -19.75 26.97
CA HIS A 139 2.62 -20.55 25.87
C HIS A 139 2.68 -22.04 26.25
N CYS A 140 1.76 -22.83 25.72
CA CYS A 140 1.71 -24.28 25.91
C CYS A 140 2.82 -24.93 25.08
N VAL A 141 4.00 -25.06 25.67
CA VAL A 141 5.16 -25.75 25.07
C VAL A 141 5.02 -27.24 25.40
N ILE A 142 4.24 -27.98 24.61
CA ILE A 142 4.27 -29.45 24.67
C ILE A 142 5.39 -29.97 23.77
N TYR A 143 6.61 -29.46 23.96
CA TYR A 143 7.77 -30.21 23.50
C TYR A 143 8.00 -31.26 24.60
N SER A 144 7.27 -32.37 24.52
CA SER A 144 7.81 -33.60 25.07
C SER A 144 9.18 -33.77 24.42
N ASP A 145 10.19 -34.03 25.25
CA ASP A 145 11.61 -34.12 24.90
C ASP A 145 11.85 -34.89 23.61
N ARG A 146 11.70 -34.22 22.46
CA ARG A 146 12.14 -34.75 21.19
C ARG A 146 13.60 -34.43 21.15
N SER A 147 14.37 -35.28 21.85
CA SER A 147 15.81 -35.36 21.67
C SER A 147 16.09 -35.23 20.17
N VAL A 148 16.95 -34.28 19.84
CA VAL A 148 17.43 -34.08 18.47
C VAL A 148 18.12 -35.38 18.10
N THR A 149 17.38 -36.31 17.50
CA THR A 149 17.99 -37.46 16.85
C THR A 149 18.67 -36.87 15.63
N GLU A 150 19.99 -36.87 15.68
CA GLU A 150 20.87 -36.37 14.63
C GLU A 150 20.36 -36.84 13.26
N MET A 151 19.77 -35.92 12.49
CA MET A 151 19.38 -36.21 11.13
C MET A 151 20.68 -36.41 10.34
N LYS A 152 21.05 -37.68 10.09
CA LYS A 152 22.20 -38.01 9.25
C LYS A 152 22.03 -37.31 7.89
N PRO A 153 23.05 -36.60 7.40
CA PRO A 153 22.96 -35.89 6.12
C PRO A 153 22.65 -36.88 5.01
N LYS A 154 21.60 -36.59 4.21
CA LYS A 154 21.28 -37.41 3.03
C LYS A 154 22.49 -37.43 2.09
N PRO A 155 22.89 -38.60 1.56
CA PRO A 155 24.03 -38.69 0.67
C PRO A 155 23.77 -37.88 -0.60
N VAL A 156 24.63 -36.89 -0.86
CA VAL A 156 24.61 -36.11 -2.10
C VAL A 156 25.00 -37.06 -3.24
N LYS A 157 24.06 -37.38 -4.13
CA LYS A 157 24.36 -38.09 -5.38
C LYS A 157 25.21 -37.16 -6.25
N ARG A 158 26.49 -37.49 -6.44
CA ARG A 158 27.38 -36.77 -7.35
C ARG A 158 26.80 -36.87 -8.76
N THR A 159 26.43 -35.74 -9.35
CA THR A 159 26.12 -35.67 -10.79
C THR A 159 27.41 -35.88 -11.57
N ARG A 160 27.38 -36.73 -12.59
CA ARG A 160 28.52 -36.94 -13.50
C ARG A 160 28.85 -35.62 -14.19
N LYS A 161 30.13 -35.24 -14.22
CA LYS A 161 30.61 -34.13 -15.06
C LYS A 161 30.26 -34.46 -16.51
N VAL A 162 29.47 -33.60 -17.14
CA VAL A 162 29.24 -33.64 -18.58
C VAL A 162 30.45 -32.95 -19.20
N GLU A 163 31.27 -33.69 -19.94
CA GLU A 163 32.34 -33.07 -20.72
C GLU A 163 31.73 -32.25 -21.86
N PRO A 164 32.29 -31.07 -22.17
CA PRO A 164 31.84 -30.28 -23.30
C PRO A 164 32.08 -31.06 -24.58
N ARG A 165 31.01 -31.28 -25.37
CA ARG A 165 31.14 -31.79 -26.74
C ARG A 165 31.96 -30.76 -27.52
N GLY A 166 33.12 -31.19 -28.02
CA GLY A 166 34.03 -30.37 -28.81
C GLY A 166 33.28 -29.69 -29.95
N THR A 167 33.60 -28.41 -30.17
CA THR A 167 33.26 -27.69 -31.40
C THR A 167 33.95 -28.38 -32.57
N PRO A 168 33.24 -28.70 -33.68
CA PRO A 168 33.90 -29.08 -34.91
C PRO A 168 34.67 -27.86 -35.42
N ASP A 169 35.99 -27.98 -35.55
CA ASP A 169 36.83 -27.04 -36.28
C ASP A 169 36.54 -27.19 -37.80
N ASP A 170 36.37 -26.04 -38.46
CA ASP A 170 36.23 -25.75 -39.90
C ASP A 170 35.04 -26.34 -40.71
#